data_AF-A0A6M3K984-F1
#
_entry.id   AF-A0A6M3K984-F1
#
_cell.length_a   1.000
_cell.length_b   1.000
_cell.length_c   1.000
_cell.angle_alpha   90.00
_cell.angle_beta   90.00
_cell.angle_gamma   90.00
#
_symmetry.space_group_name_H-M   'P 1'
#
loop_
_entity.id
_entity.type
_entity.pdbx_description
1 polymer ?
#
loop_
_entity_poly.entity_id
_entity_poly.type
_entity_poly.pdbx_seq_one_letter_code
_entity_poly.pdbx_strand_id
1 'polypeptide(L)'
;MIDYSEETKIDDIVDSLYERIQEETEKILKQQADILGCEVSDFGKTVYPDDEFALATYHYRGSPVLGVRVGENRMGIEFDIPKLESVQKLNTKGETQDVQ
;
A
#
# COMPACT_ATOMS: atom_id res chain seq x y z
N MET A 1 42.81 -11.39 -2.10
CA MET A 1 42.29 -10.02 -2.31
C MET A 1 40.82 -10.22 -2.63
N ILE A 2 39.92 -9.88 -1.69
CA ILE A 2 38.48 -9.99 -1.94
C ILE A 2 38.12 -8.79 -2.83
N ASP A 3 37.50 -9.07 -3.95
CA ASP A 3 37.14 -8.09 -4.98
C ASP A 3 35.86 -7.36 -4.53
N TYR A 4 35.95 -6.05 -4.30
CA TYR A 4 34.85 -5.21 -3.82
C TYR A 4 34.03 -4.60 -4.97
N SER A 5 34.17 -5.09 -6.22
CA SER A 5 33.40 -4.56 -7.37
C SER A 5 31.95 -5.06 -7.45
N GLU A 6 31.53 -5.94 -6.54
CA GLU A 6 30.17 -6.49 -6.50
C GLU A 6 29.21 -5.67 -5.62
N GLU A 7 29.70 -4.92 -4.61
CA GLU A 7 28.85 -4.13 -3.71
C GLU A 7 28.07 -3.04 -4.47
N THR A 8 28.70 -2.35 -5.42
CA THR A 8 28.05 -1.30 -6.22
C THR A 8 26.88 -1.83 -7.06
N LYS A 9 26.89 -3.11 -7.45
CA LYS A 9 25.80 -3.71 -8.24
C LYS A 9 24.59 -4.09 -7.40
N ILE A 10 24.79 -4.38 -6.10
CA ILE A 10 23.70 -4.76 -5.21
C ILE A 10 22.88 -3.51 -4.87
N ASP A 11 23.54 -2.40 -4.57
CA ASP A 11 22.87 -1.13 -4.27
C ASP A 11 22.01 -0.65 -5.46
N ASP A 12 22.55 -0.69 -6.69
CA ASP A 12 21.80 -0.35 -7.91
C ASP A 12 20.56 -1.25 -8.13
N ILE A 13 20.66 -2.54 -7.79
CA ILE A 13 19.54 -3.49 -7.89
C ILE A 13 18.50 -3.19 -6.82
N VAL A 14 18.92 -2.89 -5.60
CA VAL A 14 18.01 -2.56 -4.48
C VAL A 14 17.24 -1.28 -4.78
N ASP A 15 17.91 -0.25 -5.27
CA ASP A 15 17.28 1.02 -5.65
C ASP A 15 16.25 0.81 -6.77
N SER A 16 16.61 0.06 -7.82
CA SER A 16 15.70 -0.26 -8.92
C SER A 16 14.48 -1.07 -8.46
N LEU A 17 14.66 -2.01 -7.52
CA LEU A 17 13.54 -2.77 -6.95
C LEU A 17 12.64 -1.88 -6.09
N TYR A 18 13.23 -0.98 -5.30
CA TYR A 18 12.50 -0.05 -4.47
C TYR A 18 11.63 0.90 -5.30
N GLU A 19 12.19 1.48 -6.37
CA GLU A 19 11.45 2.32 -7.31
C GLU A 19 10.25 1.58 -7.90
N ARG A 20 10.44 0.34 -8.37
CA ARG A 20 9.35 -0.46 -8.93
C ARG A 20 8.26 -0.80 -7.92
N ILE A 21 8.63 -1.09 -6.67
CA ILE A 21 7.66 -1.31 -5.59
C ILE A 21 6.86 -0.04 -5.33
N GLN A 22 7.54 1.12 -5.31
CA GLN A 22 6.88 2.40 -5.13
C GLN A 22 5.91 2.71 -6.27
N GLU A 23 6.33 2.52 -7.53
CA GLU A 23 5.48 2.74 -8.71
C GLU A 23 4.20 1.89 -8.67
N GLU A 24 4.32 0.59 -8.38
CA GLU A 24 3.14 -0.28 -8.29
C GLU A 24 2.28 0.05 -7.08
N THR A 25 2.88 0.44 -5.95
CA THR A 25 2.15 0.94 -4.77
C THR A 25 1.30 2.16 -5.15
N GLU A 26 1.90 3.17 -5.79
CA GLU A 26 1.20 4.40 -6.20
C GLU A 26 0.07 4.13 -7.18
N LYS A 27 0.29 3.21 -8.14
CA LYS A 27 -0.72 2.80 -9.11
C LYS A 27 -1.92 2.14 -8.43
N ILE A 28 -1.69 1.24 -7.47
CA ILE A 28 -2.77 0.61 -6.71
C ILE A 28 -3.51 1.65 -5.87
N LEU A 29 -2.79 2.54 -5.18
CA LEU A 29 -3.42 3.60 -4.38
C LEU A 29 -4.28 4.53 -5.24
N LYS A 30 -3.83 4.91 -6.44
CA LYS A 30 -4.66 5.67 -7.39
C LYS A 30 -5.96 4.94 -7.72
N GLN A 31 -5.89 3.64 -8.01
CA GLN A 31 -7.08 2.83 -8.25
C GLN A 31 -8.01 2.78 -7.03
N GLN A 32 -7.47 2.64 -5.82
CA GLN A 32 -8.27 2.69 -4.59
C GLN A 32 -8.93 4.06 -4.40
N ALA A 33 -8.20 5.14 -4.69
CA ALA A 33 -8.69 6.51 -4.60
C ALA A 33 -9.83 6.78 -5.59
N ASP A 34 -9.70 6.30 -6.83
CA ASP A 34 -10.75 6.38 -7.86
C ASP A 34 -12.02 5.63 -7.42
N ILE A 35 -11.88 4.44 -6.82
CA ILE A 35 -13.02 3.66 -6.29
C ILE A 35 -13.69 4.38 -5.11
N LEU A 36 -12.91 5.03 -4.26
CA LEU A 36 -13.41 5.73 -3.06
C LEU A 36 -13.91 7.15 -3.36
N GLY A 37 -13.60 7.70 -4.54
CA GLY A 37 -13.90 9.07 -4.91
C GLY A 37 -13.11 10.10 -4.09
N CYS A 38 -11.84 9.81 -3.80
CA CYS A 38 -10.95 10.69 -3.03
C CYS A 38 -9.58 10.84 -3.72
N GLU A 39 -8.65 11.57 -3.11
CA GLU A 39 -7.28 11.70 -3.60
C GLU A 39 -6.34 10.76 -2.83
N VAL A 40 -5.21 10.37 -3.44
CA VAL A 40 -4.20 9.51 -2.77
C VAL A 40 -3.60 10.21 -1.54
N SER A 41 -3.55 11.56 -1.55
CA SER A 41 -3.09 12.37 -0.41
C SER A 41 -3.98 12.23 0.83
N ASP A 42 -5.22 11.74 0.68
CA ASP A 42 -6.12 11.50 1.80
C ASP A 42 -5.78 10.20 2.56
N PHE A 43 -4.86 9.39 2.02
CA PHE A 43 -4.45 8.14 2.64
C PHE A 43 -3.35 8.36 3.69
N GLY A 44 -3.61 7.90 4.91
CA GLY A 44 -2.61 7.80 5.96
C GLY A 44 -1.72 6.58 5.75
N LYS A 45 -0.40 6.73 5.88
CA LYS A 45 0.58 5.64 5.81
C LYS A 45 1.07 5.27 7.21
N THR A 46 1.06 3.99 7.53
CA THR A 46 1.73 3.40 8.70
C THR A 46 2.84 2.49 8.21
N VAL A 47 4.03 2.58 8.80
CA VAL A 47 5.20 1.76 8.46
C VAL A 47 5.54 0.89 9.67
N TYR A 48 5.94 -0.36 9.43
CA TYR A 48 6.28 -1.32 10.48
C TYR A 48 7.76 -1.70 10.36
N PRO A 49 8.68 -0.91 10.93
CA PRO A 49 10.11 -1.18 10.82
C PRO A 49 10.56 -2.44 11.57
N ASP A 50 9.79 -2.84 12.58
CA ASP A 50 10.10 -3.98 13.45
C ASP A 50 9.43 -5.29 13.00
N ASP A 51 8.66 -5.27 11.90
CA ASP A 51 7.97 -6.44 11.36
C ASP A 51 8.72 -6.96 10.12
N GLU A 52 9.21 -8.20 10.19
CA GLU A 52 9.94 -8.82 9.08
C GLU A 52 9.07 -9.07 7.83
N PHE A 53 7.75 -9.04 7.97
CA PHE A 53 6.81 -9.34 6.90
C PHE A 53 5.95 -8.13 6.52
N ALA A 54 5.49 -7.31 7.46
CA ALA A 54 4.71 -6.12 7.14
C ALA A 54 5.61 -4.92 6.86
N LEU A 55 5.49 -4.31 5.67
CA LEU A 55 6.27 -3.12 5.34
C LEU A 55 5.48 -1.85 5.64
N ALA A 56 4.27 -1.76 5.10
CA ALA A 56 3.40 -0.60 5.29
C ALA A 56 1.92 -0.95 5.16
N THR A 57 1.07 -0.14 5.78
CA THR A 57 -0.38 -0.15 5.52
C THR A 57 -0.87 1.27 5.27
N TYR A 58 -1.62 1.43 4.20
CA TYR A 58 -2.31 2.66 3.84
C TYR A 58 -3.76 2.57 4.31
N HIS A 59 -4.26 3.68 4.85
CA HIS A 59 -5.57 3.77 5.47
C HIS A 59 -6.33 4.98 4.94
N TYR A 60 -7.63 4.82 4.75
CA TYR A 60 -8.56 5.91 4.48
C TYR A 60 -9.66 5.91 5.53
N ARG A 61 -9.84 7.03 6.24
CA ARG A 61 -10.84 7.17 7.32
C ARG A 61 -10.81 6.03 8.35
N GLY A 62 -9.61 5.58 8.71
CA GLY A 62 -9.40 4.49 9.67
C GLY A 62 -9.61 3.08 9.14
N SER A 63 -9.94 2.92 7.85
CA SER A 63 -10.07 1.61 7.20
C SER A 63 -8.84 1.33 6.32
N PRO A 64 -8.26 0.11 6.36
CA PRO A 64 -7.13 -0.23 5.48
C PRO A 64 -7.59 -0.23 4.02
N VAL A 65 -6.75 0.31 3.13
CA VAL A 65 -6.98 0.35 1.67
C VAL A 65 -5.88 -0.36 0.88
N LEU A 66 -4.68 -0.50 1.46
CA LEU A 66 -3.58 -1.26 0.88
C LEU A 66 -2.60 -1.71 1.96
N GLY A 67 -2.30 -2.99 2.03
CA GLY A 67 -1.16 -3.53 2.76
C GLY A 67 -0.02 -3.86 1.81
N VAL A 68 1.21 -3.48 2.17
CA VAL A 68 2.43 -3.86 1.47
C VAL A 68 3.23 -4.76 2.41
N ARG A 69 3.51 -5.99 1.99
CA ARG A 69 4.17 -6.99 2.82
C ARG A 69 5.14 -7.84 2.02
N VAL A 70 6.12 -8.44 2.69
CA VAL A 70 6.95 -9.50 2.14
C VAL A 70 6.12 -10.78 2.10
N GLY A 71 6.08 -11.44 0.94
CA GLY A 71 5.33 -12.69 0.78
C GLY A 71 5.89 -13.80 1.66
N GLU A 72 5.05 -14.79 1.99
CA GLU A 72 5.36 -15.84 2.98
C GLU A 72 6.64 -16.65 2.62
N ASN A 73 6.91 -16.80 1.33
CA ASN A 73 8.11 -17.49 0.83
C ASN A 73 9.36 -16.60 0.76
N ARG A 74 9.28 -15.33 1.22
CA ARG A 74 10.35 -14.32 1.16
C ARG A 74 10.92 -14.05 -0.24
N MET A 75 10.15 -14.40 -1.27
CA MET A 75 10.57 -14.28 -2.69
C MET A 75 10.08 -13.01 -3.37
N GLY A 76 9.29 -12.17 -2.70
CA GLY A 76 8.78 -10.93 -3.31
C GLY A 76 7.88 -10.11 -2.39
N ILE A 77 7.37 -9.02 -2.93
CA ILE A 77 6.39 -8.14 -2.28
C ILE A 77 4.98 -8.55 -2.69
N GLU A 78 4.09 -8.62 -1.72
CA GLU A 78 2.66 -8.84 -1.90
C GLU A 78 1.89 -7.57 -1.52
N PHE A 79 0.80 -7.35 -2.26
CA PHE A 79 -0.13 -6.26 -2.04
C PHE A 79 -1.46 -6.84 -1.56
N ASP A 80 -1.81 -6.57 -0.30
CA ASP A 80 -3.11 -6.93 0.26
C ASP A 80 -4.10 -5.78 -0.03
N ILE A 81 -5.04 -6.02 -0.95
CA ILE A 81 -6.04 -5.04 -1.38
C ILE A 81 -7.40 -5.46 -0.80
N PRO A 82 -7.90 -4.77 0.23
CA PRO A 82 -9.21 -5.07 0.80
C PRO A 82 -10.33 -4.85 -0.22
N LYS A 83 -11.40 -5.64 -0.12
CA LYS A 83 -12.59 -5.47 -0.98
C LYS A 83 -13.37 -4.20 -0.58
N LEU A 84 -13.10 -3.10 -1.28
CA LEU A 84 -13.69 -1.77 -1.01
C LEU A 84 -15.19 -1.63 -1.30
N GLU A 85 -15.82 -2.56 -2.03
CA GLU A 85 -17.28 -2.57 -2.23
C GLU A 85 -18.06 -2.62 -0.90
N SER A 86 -17.41 -3.04 0.18
CA SER A 86 -17.96 -3.02 1.54
C SER A 86 -17.91 -1.62 2.20
N VAL A 87 -17.01 -0.75 1.74
CA VAL A 87 -16.75 0.60 2.29
C VAL A 87 -17.72 1.64 1.70
N GLN A 88 -18.05 1.55 0.42
CA GLN A 88 -19.07 2.44 -0.21
C GLN A 88 -20.47 2.29 0.40
N LYS A 89 -20.84 1.08 0.88
CA LYS A 89 -22.13 0.83 1.54
C LYS A 89 -22.28 1.54 2.90
N LEU A 90 -21.18 1.99 3.51
CA LEU A 90 -21.20 2.77 4.76
C LEU A 90 -21.35 4.27 4.49
N ASN A 91 -20.74 4.81 3.43
CA ASN A 91 -20.85 6.24 3.09
C ASN A 91 -22.22 6.64 2.52
N THR A 92 -22.99 5.70 1.95
CA THR A 92 -24.33 5.97 1.38
C THR A 92 -25.47 5.87 2.40
N LYS A 93 -25.20 5.42 3.64
CA LYS A 93 -26.21 5.38 4.72
C LYS A 93 -26.15 6.57 5.67
N GLY A 94 -25.29 7.55 5.38
CA GLY A 94 -25.13 8.78 6.15
C GLY A 94 -26.02 9.95 5.69
N GLU A 95 -26.90 9.76 4.70
CA GLU A 95 -27.96 10.73 4.43
C GLU A 95 -29.15 10.44 5.34
N THR A 96 -29.27 11.30 6.34
CA THR A 96 -30.38 11.43 7.27
C THR A 96 -31.71 11.33 6.51
N GLN A 97 -32.47 10.26 6.79
CA GLN A 97 -33.91 10.31 6.58
C GLN A 97 -34.46 11.25 7.64
N ASP A 98 -34.66 12.52 7.27
CA ASP A 98 -35.59 13.40 7.97
C ASP A 98 -36.98 12.81 7.72
N VAL A 99 -37.46 12.06 8.71
CA VAL A 99 -38.81 11.50 8.77
C VAL A 99 -39.63 12.46 9.63
N GLN A 100 -40.61 13.09 8.98
CA GLN A 100 -41.77 13.85 9.50
C GLN A 100 -41.61 15.36 9.73
#